data_AF-A0A8D8MIQ4-F1
#
_entry.id   AF-A0A8D8MIQ4-F1
#
_cell.length_a   1.000
_cell.length_b   1.000
_cell.length_c   1.000
_cell.angle_alpha   90.00
_cell.angle_beta   90.00
_cell.angle_gamma   90.00
#
_symmetry.space_group_name_H-M   'P 1'
#
loop_
_entity.id
_entity.type
_entity.pdbx_description
1 polymer ?
#
loop_
_entity_poly.entity_id
_entity_poly.type
_entity_poly.pdbx_seq_one_letter_code
_entity_poly.pdbx_strand_id
1 'polypeptide(L)'
;MSLSESNALDSLEFAGTMLERHDLADCSTPGLLEVTGIRQSGMATASGLNDYDYQNLSSLSLGLKNLNQLSTVNKIPIPPEIMEHFKHIKCHCMMGLFPEIGRAWLTIDSDIYIWTYEQSRDVAYFDGLSHLIVSVGLVVPKPGVFIADVKYLLVLTTPVEIVILGVTFGDSNASPNRSITSTTEEMQLLNKPIFVLNTDNVAITCIEGTSDGRIFLGG
;
A
#
# COMPACT_ATOMS: atom_id res chain seq x y z
N MET A 1 23.83 -16.24 -50.90
CA MET A 1 23.47 -15.16 -49.97
C MET A 1 21.96 -15.04 -49.78
N SER A 2 21.14 -15.26 -50.82
CA SER A 2 19.66 -15.19 -50.73
C SER A 2 18.99 -16.34 -49.95
N LEU A 3 19.52 -17.57 -50.02
CA LEU A 3 18.92 -18.74 -49.34
C LEU A 3 19.06 -18.71 -47.80
N SER A 4 20.04 -17.98 -47.28
CA SER A 4 20.20 -17.79 -45.83
C SER A 4 19.24 -16.74 -45.27
N GLU A 5 18.90 -15.72 -46.06
CA GLU A 5 17.92 -14.70 -45.67
C GLU A 5 16.49 -15.25 -45.69
N SER A 6 16.14 -16.11 -46.66
CA SER A 6 14.81 -16.75 -46.70
C SER A 6 14.58 -17.67 -45.49
N ASN A 7 15.58 -18.49 -45.13
CA ASN A 7 15.49 -19.37 -43.95
C ASN A 7 15.41 -18.58 -42.63
N ALA A 8 16.03 -17.40 -42.57
CA ALA A 8 15.95 -16.52 -41.41
C ALA A 8 14.55 -15.88 -41.27
N LEU A 9 13.91 -15.54 -42.40
CA LEU A 9 12.56 -14.99 -42.44
C LEU A 9 11.52 -16.02 -42.02
N ASP A 10 11.62 -17.25 -42.53
CA ASP A 10 10.73 -18.36 -42.15
C ASP A 10 10.89 -18.73 -40.66
N SER A 11 12.12 -18.68 -40.14
CA SER A 11 12.39 -18.91 -38.73
C SER A 11 11.79 -17.82 -37.84
N LEU A 12 11.80 -16.56 -38.30
CA LEU A 12 11.21 -15.43 -37.59
C LEU A 12 9.68 -15.50 -37.57
N GLU A 13 9.07 -15.84 -38.69
CA GLU A 13 7.61 -16.04 -38.78
C GLU A 13 7.16 -17.19 -37.88
N PHE A 14 7.90 -18.30 -37.88
CA PHE A 14 7.64 -19.42 -36.97
C PHE A 14 7.74 -19.01 -35.49
N ALA A 15 8.77 -18.24 -35.12
CA ALA A 15 8.91 -17.72 -33.76
C ALA A 15 7.74 -16.80 -33.37
N GLY A 16 7.29 -15.93 -34.28
CA GLY A 16 6.13 -15.06 -34.07
C GLY A 16 4.85 -15.85 -33.83
N THR A 17 4.57 -16.85 -34.66
CA THR A 17 3.38 -17.71 -34.50
C THR A 17 3.43 -18.53 -33.20
N MET A 18 4.63 -18.92 -32.76
CA MET A 18 4.81 -19.63 -31.50
C MET A 18 4.54 -18.72 -30.29
N LEU A 19 5.01 -17.47 -30.33
CA LEU A 19 4.75 -16.49 -29.28
C LEU A 19 3.25 -16.18 -29.16
N GLU A 20 2.58 -15.93 -30.29
CA GLU A 20 1.13 -15.66 -30.33
C GLU A 20 0.32 -16.84 -29.78
N ARG A 21 0.72 -18.09 -30.10
CA ARG A 21 0.10 -19.28 -29.52
C ARG A 21 0.22 -19.32 -27.99
N HIS A 22 1.39 -18.98 -27.45
CA HIS A 22 1.61 -18.99 -26.01
C HIS A 22 0.88 -17.85 -25.31
N ASP A 23 0.86 -16.65 -25.90
CA ASP A 23 0.09 -15.52 -25.38
C ASP A 23 -1.41 -15.83 -25.32
N LEU A 24 -1.96 -16.45 -26.38
CA LEU A 24 -3.35 -16.92 -26.40
C LEU A 24 -3.60 -17.99 -25.32
N ALA A 25 -2.66 -18.92 -25.12
CA ALA A 25 -2.77 -19.94 -24.10
C ALA A 25 -2.78 -19.33 -22.68
N ASP A 26 -1.88 -18.37 -22.41
CA ASP A 26 -1.79 -17.69 -21.12
C ASP A 26 -3.02 -16.81 -20.84
N CYS A 27 -3.50 -16.08 -21.85
CA CYS A 27 -4.72 -15.28 -21.76
C CYS A 27 -6.00 -16.13 -21.60
N SER A 28 -5.98 -17.39 -22.05
CA SER A 28 -7.10 -18.33 -21.92
C SER A 28 -7.16 -19.05 -20.57
N THR A 29 -6.27 -18.72 -19.63
CA THR A 29 -6.27 -19.33 -18.32
C THR A 29 -7.58 -19.04 -17.57
N PRO A 30 -8.26 -20.06 -17.03
CA PRO A 30 -9.53 -19.88 -16.32
C PRO A 30 -9.33 -19.04 -15.06
N GLY A 31 -10.34 -18.24 -14.73
CA GLY A 31 -10.30 -17.39 -13.52
C GLY A 31 -10.25 -18.23 -12.25
N LEU A 32 -9.71 -17.66 -11.16
CA LEU A 32 -9.56 -18.36 -9.89
C LEU A 32 -10.87 -18.99 -9.38
N LEU A 33 -12.00 -18.30 -9.58
CA LEU A 33 -13.31 -18.80 -9.15
C LEU A 33 -13.76 -20.03 -9.95
N GLU A 34 -13.45 -20.06 -11.24
CA GLU A 34 -13.74 -21.19 -12.13
C GLU A 34 -12.87 -22.40 -11.76
N VAL A 35 -11.58 -22.18 -11.53
CA VAL A 35 -10.63 -23.22 -11.11
C VAL A 35 -10.99 -23.82 -9.76
N THR A 36 -11.36 -22.97 -8.80
CA THR A 36 -11.70 -23.41 -7.44
C THR A 36 -13.09 -24.01 -7.35
N GLY A 37 -13.94 -23.83 -8.37
CA GLY A 37 -15.33 -24.30 -8.38
C GLY A 37 -16.19 -23.68 -7.27
N ILE A 38 -15.70 -22.64 -6.58
CA ILE A 38 -16.42 -21.95 -5.51
C ILE A 38 -17.53 -21.15 -6.16
N ARG A 39 -18.78 -21.57 -5.96
CA ARG A 39 -19.93 -20.76 -6.34
C ARG A 39 -20.07 -19.67 -5.27
N GLN A 40 -20.01 -18.40 -5.67
CA GLN A 40 -20.42 -17.30 -4.81
C GLN A 40 -21.91 -17.48 -4.50
N SER A 41 -22.22 -18.22 -3.43
CA SER A 41 -23.48 -18.04 -2.72
C SER A 41 -23.55 -16.57 -2.35
N GLY A 42 -24.69 -15.89 -2.57
CA GLY A 42 -24.89 -14.49 -2.17
C GLY A 42 -24.88 -14.27 -0.64
N MET A 43 -24.18 -15.13 0.10
CA MET A 43 -23.98 -15.13 1.54
C MET A 43 -22.49 -15.05 1.81
N ALA A 44 -22.11 -14.43 2.92
CA ALA A 44 -20.71 -14.37 3.34
C ALA A 44 -20.13 -15.79 3.48
N THR A 45 -19.09 -16.09 2.72
CA THR A 45 -18.31 -17.33 2.87
C THR A 45 -17.23 -17.10 3.90
N ALA A 46 -17.10 -18.00 4.88
CA ALA A 46 -15.97 -18.02 5.80
C ALA A 46 -15.02 -19.15 5.38
N SER A 47 -13.75 -18.82 5.11
CA SER A 47 -12.66 -19.78 4.99
C SER A 47 -11.89 -19.85 6.31
N GLY A 48 -11.35 -21.02 6.65
CA GLY A 48 -10.47 -21.16 7.81
C GLY A 48 -11.20 -21.24 9.14
N LEU A 49 -12.41 -21.80 9.15
CA LEU A 49 -13.09 -22.15 10.40
C LEU A 49 -12.52 -23.42 11.02
N ASN A 50 -11.89 -24.27 10.20
CA ASN A 50 -11.20 -25.47 10.64
C ASN A 50 -9.82 -25.60 9.99
N ASP A 51 -8.87 -26.22 10.70
CA ASP A 51 -7.52 -26.49 10.19
C ASP A 51 -7.53 -27.34 8.90
N TYR A 52 -8.59 -28.13 8.68
CA TYR A 52 -8.78 -28.93 7.47
C TYR A 52 -9.08 -28.09 6.21
N ASP A 53 -9.50 -26.82 6.36
CA ASP A 53 -9.71 -25.89 5.25
C ASP A 53 -8.36 -25.44 4.65
N TYR A 54 -7.28 -25.55 5.43
CA TYR A 54 -5.91 -25.31 4.99
C TYR A 54 -5.22 -26.65 4.71
N GLN A 55 -5.50 -27.20 3.53
CA GLN A 55 -4.77 -28.39 3.10
C GLN A 55 -3.26 -28.11 3.09
N ASN A 56 -2.50 -28.90 3.83
CA ASN A 56 -1.04 -28.88 3.74
C ASN A 56 -0.65 -29.10 2.27
N LEU A 57 0.21 -28.24 1.72
CA LEU A 57 0.65 -28.29 0.31
C LEU A 57 1.28 -29.65 -0.08
N SER A 58 1.59 -30.50 0.91
CA SER A 58 2.01 -31.88 0.74
C SER A 58 0.95 -32.81 0.16
N SER A 59 -0.35 -32.46 0.23
CA SER A 59 -1.46 -33.24 -0.35
C SER A 59 -1.72 -32.94 -1.84
N LEU A 60 -1.21 -31.84 -2.37
CA LEU A 60 -1.34 -31.48 -3.79
C LEU A 60 -0.45 -32.42 -4.63
N SER A 61 -1.09 -33.17 -5.55
CA SER A 61 -0.54 -34.36 -6.21
C SER A 61 0.50 -34.12 -7.30
N LEU A 62 1.11 -32.94 -7.41
CA LEU A 62 2.01 -32.64 -8.54
C LEU A 62 3.16 -31.71 -8.17
N GLY A 63 4.26 -32.22 -7.59
CA GLY A 63 5.53 -31.48 -7.47
C GLY A 63 5.57 -30.24 -6.56
N LEU A 64 4.41 -29.78 -6.05
CA LEU A 64 4.30 -28.57 -5.22
C LEU A 64 4.76 -28.79 -3.77
N LYS A 65 5.14 -30.01 -3.39
CA LYS A 65 5.52 -30.40 -2.01
C LYS A 65 6.74 -29.63 -1.46
N ASN A 66 7.57 -29.06 -2.35
CA ASN A 66 8.77 -28.30 -2.02
C ASN A 66 8.62 -26.79 -2.28
N LEU A 67 7.42 -26.29 -2.59
CA LEU A 67 7.21 -24.87 -2.84
C LEU A 67 7.07 -24.10 -1.53
N ASN A 68 8.11 -23.35 -1.17
CA ASN A 68 7.96 -22.26 -0.22
C ASN A 68 7.25 -21.09 -0.92
N GLN A 69 5.95 -20.98 -0.73
CA GLN A 69 5.14 -19.90 -1.34
C GLN A 69 5.48 -18.51 -0.79
N LEU A 70 5.95 -18.45 0.46
CA LEU A 70 6.38 -17.22 1.12
C LEU A 70 7.73 -17.46 1.79
N SER A 71 8.60 -16.47 1.71
CA SER A 71 9.86 -16.42 2.45
C SER A 71 10.06 -15.02 3.02
N THR A 72 10.59 -14.95 4.24
CA THR A 72 10.95 -13.66 4.84
C THR A 72 12.21 -13.13 4.17
N VAL A 73 12.07 -12.08 3.36
CA VAL A 73 13.19 -11.46 2.66
C VAL A 73 13.91 -10.45 3.56
N ASN A 74 13.17 -9.65 4.33
CA ASN A 74 13.74 -8.60 5.17
C ASN A 74 12.92 -8.40 6.46
N LYS A 75 13.56 -7.87 7.51
CA LYS A 75 12.93 -7.42 8.76
C LYS A 75 13.44 -6.03 9.10
N ILE A 76 12.53 -5.08 9.23
CA ILE A 76 12.87 -3.67 9.40
C ILE A 76 12.35 -3.22 10.76
N PRO A 77 13.23 -2.85 11.69
CA PRO A 77 12.81 -2.40 13.01
C PRO A 77 12.19 -1.00 12.95
N ILE A 78 11.37 -0.68 13.94
CA ILE A 78 10.88 0.68 14.16
C ILE A 78 12.10 1.61 14.39
N PRO A 79 12.15 2.80 13.77
CA PRO A 79 13.23 3.75 13.98
C PRO A 79 13.47 4.04 15.47
N PRO A 80 14.73 4.00 15.95
CA PRO A 80 15.03 4.22 17.37
C PRO A 80 14.62 5.61 17.87
N GLU A 81 14.58 6.59 16.97
CA GLU A 81 14.12 7.95 17.24
C GLU A 81 12.69 7.94 17.77
N ILE A 82 11.82 7.09 17.18
CA ILE A 82 10.43 6.90 17.64
C ILE A 82 10.40 6.10 18.95
N MET A 83 11.29 5.11 19.11
CA MET A 83 11.38 4.27 20.33
C MET A 83 11.75 5.06 21.59
N GLU A 84 12.44 6.19 21.48
CA GLU A 84 12.77 7.03 22.64
C GLU A 84 11.54 7.72 23.22
N HIS A 85 10.59 8.12 22.38
CA HIS A 85 9.32 8.71 22.82
C HIS A 85 8.47 7.72 23.62
N PHE A 86 8.58 6.41 23.33
CA PHE A 86 7.86 5.35 24.08
C PHE A 86 8.14 5.32 25.59
N LYS A 87 9.29 5.84 26.06
CA LYS A 87 9.73 5.67 27.45
C LYS A 87 8.93 6.49 28.48
N HIS A 88 8.05 7.39 28.05
CA HIS A 88 7.43 8.40 28.94
C HIS A 88 5.90 8.32 29.08
N ILE A 89 5.22 7.30 28.53
CA ILE A 89 3.81 7.49 28.16
C ILE A 89 2.82 6.55 28.88
N LYS A 90 1.57 7.02 28.97
CA LYS A 90 0.35 6.32 29.44
C LYS A 90 -0.50 5.69 28.30
N CYS A 91 0.10 5.35 27.15
CA CYS A 91 -0.45 5.50 25.77
C CYS A 91 -1.78 4.84 25.39
N HIS A 92 -2.51 5.55 24.52
CA HIS A 92 -3.20 4.95 23.37
C HIS A 92 -2.25 4.95 22.15
N CYS A 93 -1.92 3.78 21.61
CA CYS A 93 -1.04 3.63 20.44
C CYS A 93 -1.72 2.82 19.35
N MET A 94 -1.66 3.31 18.12
CA MET A 94 -2.07 2.59 16.93
C MET A 94 -0.93 2.58 15.91
N MET A 95 -0.89 1.56 15.06
CA MET A 95 0.07 1.47 13.98
C MET A 95 -0.59 0.89 12.75
N GLY A 96 0.01 1.17 11.60
CA GLY A 96 -0.44 0.61 10.34
C GLY A 96 0.56 0.88 9.23
N LEU A 97 0.12 0.56 8.02
CA LEU A 97 0.91 0.72 6.81
C LEU A 97 0.12 1.54 5.80
N PHE A 98 0.85 2.26 4.96
CA PHE A 98 0.40 2.80 3.69
C PHE A 98 1.25 2.15 2.59
N PRO A 99 0.93 0.91 2.17
CA PRO A 99 1.68 0.20 1.16
C PRO A 99 1.79 0.97 -0.16
N GLU A 100 0.76 1.74 -0.50
CA GLU A 100 0.67 2.58 -1.69
C GLU A 100 1.77 3.65 -1.78
N ILE A 101 2.36 4.05 -0.64
CA ILE A 101 3.48 5.01 -0.60
C ILE A 101 4.75 4.42 0.06
N GLY A 102 4.76 3.11 0.34
CA GLY A 102 5.91 2.45 0.96
C GLY A 102 6.23 2.98 2.36
N ARG A 103 5.20 3.36 3.15
CA ARG A 103 5.37 3.97 4.48
C ARG A 103 4.63 3.17 5.57
N ALA A 104 5.22 3.13 6.76
CA ALA A 104 4.58 2.70 7.99
C ALA A 104 4.25 3.94 8.84
N TRP A 105 3.22 3.83 9.68
CA TRP A 105 2.83 4.91 10.57
C TRP A 105 2.59 4.38 11.99
N LEU A 106 2.77 5.27 12.96
CA LEU A 106 2.53 5.04 14.37
C LEU A 106 1.92 6.30 14.97
N THR A 107 0.87 6.14 15.76
CA THR A 107 0.33 7.20 16.60
C THR A 107 0.73 6.99 18.05
N ILE A 108 1.04 8.10 18.71
CA ILE A 108 1.27 8.17 20.13
C ILE A 108 0.41 9.31 20.65
N ASP A 109 -0.70 8.96 21.30
CA ASP A 109 -1.67 9.92 21.81
C ASP A 109 -2.16 10.88 20.71
N SER A 110 -1.70 12.14 20.67
CA SER A 110 -2.05 13.16 19.66
C SER A 110 -1.10 13.22 18.46
N ASP A 111 0.02 12.52 18.52
CA ASP A 111 1.13 12.71 17.58
C ASP A 111 1.18 11.54 16.61
N ILE A 112 1.58 11.81 15.37
CA ILE A 112 1.78 10.79 14.34
C ILE A 112 3.20 10.84 13.77
N TYR A 113 3.78 9.65 13.63
CA TYR A 113 5.08 9.41 13.02
C TYR A 113 4.87 8.54 11.79
N ILE A 114 5.47 8.89 10.67
CA ILE A 114 5.39 8.15 9.42
C ILE A 114 6.81 7.97 8.90
N TRP A 115 7.20 6.73 8.60
CA TRP A 115 8.54 6.45 8.10
C TRP A 115 8.50 5.46 6.95
N THR A 116 9.52 5.50 6.11
CA THR A 116 9.67 4.47 5.08
C THR A 116 10.24 3.20 5.68
N TYR A 117 9.65 2.07 5.29
CA TYR A 117 10.23 0.75 5.53
C TYR A 117 11.11 0.31 4.35
N GLU A 118 11.68 1.24 3.58
CA GLU A 118 12.68 0.94 2.55
C GLU A 118 14.07 1.47 2.96
N GLN A 119 15.01 1.55 2.01
CA GLN A 119 16.46 1.70 2.30
C GLN A 119 16.91 3.09 2.80
N SER A 120 16.09 4.13 2.65
CA SER A 120 16.38 5.47 3.19
C SER A 120 15.73 5.65 4.56
N ARG A 121 16.41 6.15 5.59
CA ARG A 121 15.71 6.57 6.81
C ARG A 121 15.07 7.94 6.57
N ASP A 122 13.80 7.94 6.19
CA ASP A 122 12.95 9.13 6.09
C ASP A 122 11.83 9.02 7.13
N VAL A 123 11.66 10.06 7.94
CA VAL A 123 10.67 10.13 9.01
C VAL A 123 9.97 11.49 8.95
N ALA A 124 8.68 11.47 8.68
CA ALA A 124 7.77 12.60 8.82
C ALA A 124 7.04 12.53 10.18
N TYR A 125 6.74 13.69 10.75
CA TYR A 125 6.08 13.80 12.04
C TYR A 125 5.09 14.97 12.05
N PHE A 126 4.01 14.81 12.81
CA PHE A 126 3.02 15.87 13.04
C PHE A 126 2.43 15.80 14.46
N ASP A 127 2.40 16.96 15.13
CA ASP A 127 1.93 17.17 16.51
C ASP A 127 0.96 18.35 16.66
N GLY A 128 0.22 18.65 15.59
CA GLY A 128 -0.72 19.77 15.60
C GLY A 128 -2.07 19.48 16.29
N LEU A 129 -2.28 18.29 16.84
CA LEU A 129 -3.57 17.89 17.43
C LEU A 129 -3.58 18.10 18.94
N SER A 130 -4.75 18.50 19.47
CA SER A 130 -4.95 18.67 20.92
C SER A 130 -5.55 17.43 21.60
N HIS A 131 -6.14 16.52 20.83
CA HIS A 131 -6.82 15.32 21.31
C HIS A 131 -6.17 14.06 20.74
N LEU A 132 -6.44 12.93 21.37
CA LEU A 132 -5.92 11.63 20.95
C LEU A 132 -6.42 11.27 19.54
N ILE A 133 -5.53 10.74 18.72
CA ILE A 133 -5.85 10.19 17.41
C ILE A 133 -6.62 8.88 17.60
N VAL A 134 -7.78 8.77 16.95
CA VAL A 134 -8.69 7.62 17.00
C VAL A 134 -8.61 6.77 15.73
N SER A 135 -8.45 7.41 14.57
CA SER A 135 -8.19 6.71 13.31
C SER A 135 -7.38 7.57 12.34
N VAL A 136 -6.68 6.88 11.45
CA VAL A 136 -5.77 7.46 10.44
C VAL A 136 -6.13 6.84 9.09
N GLY A 137 -6.23 7.66 8.05
CA GLY A 137 -6.45 7.21 6.67
C GLY A 137 -5.60 8.00 5.69
N LEU A 138 -5.13 7.33 4.63
CA LEU A 138 -4.46 7.97 3.50
C LEU A 138 -5.40 7.89 2.30
N VAL A 139 -5.66 9.03 1.67
CA VAL A 139 -6.61 9.11 0.55
C VAL A 139 -6.04 9.91 -0.60
N VAL A 140 -6.51 9.61 -1.82
CA VAL A 140 -6.13 10.35 -3.02
C VAL A 140 -6.93 11.67 -3.07
N PRO A 141 -6.28 12.82 -3.32
CA PRO A 141 -6.97 14.09 -3.44
C PRO A 141 -7.87 14.10 -4.69
N LYS A 142 -8.97 14.85 -4.60
CA LYS A 142 -9.85 15.07 -5.76
C LYS A 142 -9.08 15.74 -6.92
N PRO A 143 -9.11 15.18 -8.14
CA PRO A 143 -8.44 15.77 -9.29
C PRO A 143 -8.88 17.22 -9.56
N GLY A 144 -7.91 18.10 -9.79
CA GLY A 144 -8.16 19.51 -10.12
C GLY A 144 -8.50 20.42 -8.94
N VAL A 145 -8.48 19.92 -7.69
CA VAL A 145 -8.72 20.75 -6.49
C VAL A 145 -7.42 21.24 -5.85
N PHE A 146 -6.40 20.39 -5.80
CA PHE A 146 -5.12 20.69 -5.17
C PHE A 146 -4.03 20.96 -6.21
N ILE A 147 -2.96 21.63 -5.78
CA ILE A 147 -1.73 21.76 -6.59
C ILE A 147 -1.11 20.39 -6.83
N ALA A 148 -0.36 20.24 -7.93
CA ALA A 148 0.18 18.96 -8.37
C ALA A 148 1.13 18.29 -7.37
N ASP A 149 1.71 19.06 -6.44
CA ASP A 149 2.65 18.58 -5.43
C ASP A 149 1.97 17.79 -4.30
N VAL A 150 0.69 18.07 -4.04
CA VAL A 150 -0.10 17.32 -3.04
C VAL A 150 -0.58 16.03 -3.69
N LYS A 151 0.14 14.93 -3.42
CA LYS A 151 -0.14 13.61 -4.01
C LYS A 151 -1.18 12.82 -3.22
N TYR A 152 -1.20 13.00 -1.90
CA TYR A 152 -2.14 12.33 -0.99
C TYR A 152 -2.64 13.30 0.06
N LEU A 153 -3.73 12.91 0.72
CA LEU A 153 -4.25 13.57 1.90
C LEU A 153 -4.18 12.59 3.07
N LEU A 154 -3.61 13.05 4.18
CA LEU A 154 -3.61 12.32 5.44
C LEU A 154 -4.79 12.80 6.27
N VAL A 155 -5.73 11.90 6.54
CA VAL A 155 -6.93 12.16 7.32
C VAL A 155 -6.68 11.60 8.73
N LEU A 156 -6.68 12.50 9.71
CA LEU A 156 -6.57 12.18 11.13
C LEU A 156 -7.91 12.47 11.78
N THR A 157 -8.38 11.58 12.65
CA THR A 157 -9.59 11.82 13.43
C THR A 157 -9.30 11.77 14.90
N THR A 158 -10.02 12.59 15.64
CA THR A 158 -10.06 12.60 17.10
C THR A 158 -11.51 12.39 17.55
N PRO A 159 -11.80 12.32 18.86
CA PRO A 159 -13.18 12.21 19.32
C PRO A 159 -14.07 13.41 18.95
N VAL A 160 -13.48 14.56 18.58
CA VAL A 160 -14.22 15.83 18.38
C VAL A 160 -14.05 16.43 16.99
N GLU A 161 -13.00 16.08 16.26
CA GLU A 161 -12.68 16.68 14.96
C GLU A 161 -11.95 15.72 14.01
N ILE A 162 -12.10 15.99 12.71
CA ILE A 162 -11.35 15.43 11.59
C ILE A 162 -10.40 16.51 11.08
N VAL A 163 -9.13 16.16 10.93
CA VAL A 163 -8.05 17.03 10.45
C VAL A 163 -7.46 16.43 9.19
N ILE A 164 -7.42 17.20 8.11
CA ILE A 164 -6.88 16.76 6.81
C ILE A 164 -5.59 17.52 6.52
N LEU A 165 -4.50 16.79 6.33
CA LEU A 165 -3.18 17.31 5.97
C LEU A 165 -2.85 16.95 4.52
N GLY A 166 -2.15 17.85 3.84
CA GLY A 166 -1.56 17.53 2.54
C GLY A 166 -0.29 16.71 2.72
N VAL A 167 -0.12 15.70 1.87
CA VAL A 167 1.11 14.91 1.78
C VAL A 167 1.77 15.24 0.45
N THR A 168 3.01 15.70 0.54
CA THR A 168 3.87 16.00 -0.59
C THR A 168 5.10 15.10 -0.55
N PHE A 169 5.73 14.92 -1.70
CA PHE A 169 6.98 14.19 -1.82
C PHE A 169 8.03 15.12 -2.44
N GLY A 170 9.16 15.25 -1.75
CA GLY A 170 10.25 16.12 -2.17
C GLY A 170 11.06 15.51 -3.32
N ASP A 171 11.36 16.34 -4.32
CA ASP A 171 12.32 15.99 -5.37
C ASP A 171 13.72 15.89 -4.77
N SER A 172 14.26 14.67 -4.66
CA SER A 172 15.67 14.41 -4.29
C SER A 172 16.69 14.90 -5.34
N ASN A 173 16.32 15.82 -6.24
CA ASN A 173 17.09 16.31 -7.39
C ASN A 173 18.02 17.51 -7.09
N ALA A 174 18.19 17.91 -5.82
CA ALA A 174 19.13 18.99 -5.46
C ALA A 174 20.62 18.56 -5.45
N SER A 175 20.96 17.34 -5.87
CA SER A 175 22.35 16.90 -6.02
C SER A 175 22.60 16.35 -7.43
N PRO A 176 23.47 16.97 -8.25
CA PRO A 176 23.59 16.69 -9.69
C PRO A 176 24.30 15.37 -10.04
N ASN A 177 24.47 14.44 -9.09
CA ASN A 177 25.38 13.29 -9.23
C ASN A 177 24.82 11.93 -8.81
N ARG A 178 23.49 11.72 -8.74
CA ARG A 178 22.94 10.38 -8.43
C ARG A 178 22.30 9.71 -9.65
N SER A 179 22.71 8.47 -9.87
CA SER A 179 22.20 7.55 -10.89
C SER A 179 20.69 7.33 -10.75
N ILE A 180 20.04 7.08 -11.89
CA ILE A 180 18.59 6.97 -12.15
C ILE A 180 17.96 5.71 -11.50
N THR A 181 18.25 5.41 -10.24
CA THR A 181 17.82 4.14 -9.61
C THR A 181 17.36 4.25 -8.15
N SER A 182 17.08 5.44 -7.62
CA SER A 182 16.47 5.56 -6.28
C SER A 182 15.29 6.54 -6.30
N THR A 183 14.09 5.98 -6.44
CA THR A 183 12.78 6.65 -6.44
C THR A 183 12.27 7.01 -5.04
N THR A 184 13.15 7.06 -4.03
CA THR A 184 12.76 7.41 -2.67
C THR A 184 12.69 8.93 -2.56
N GLU A 185 11.51 9.46 -2.83
CA GLU A 185 11.16 10.86 -2.53
C GLU A 185 10.92 11.00 -1.02
N GLU A 186 11.39 12.11 -0.44
CA GLU A 186 11.23 12.43 0.98
C GLU A 186 9.79 12.85 1.25
N MET A 187 9.11 12.16 2.17
CA MET A 187 7.72 12.47 2.48
C MET A 187 7.65 13.69 3.39
N GLN A 188 6.82 14.66 3.01
CA GLN A 188 6.58 15.86 3.79
C GLN A 188 5.09 16.03 4.07
N LEU A 189 4.76 16.34 5.32
CA LEU A 189 3.43 16.73 5.74
C LEU A 189 3.33 18.25 5.72
N LEU A 190 2.24 18.78 5.18
CA LEU A 190 1.99 20.22 5.28
C LEU A 190 1.77 20.60 6.75
N ASN A 191 2.53 21.59 7.24
CA ASN A 191 2.47 22.05 8.63
C ASN A 191 1.10 22.60 9.05
N LYS A 192 0.23 22.94 8.08
CA LYS A 192 -1.11 23.48 8.34
C LYS A 192 -2.16 22.51 7.79
N PRO A 193 -3.16 22.14 8.61
CA PRO A 193 -4.35 21.46 8.13
C PRO A 193 -4.99 22.21 6.96
N ILE A 194 -5.36 21.47 5.92
CA ILE A 194 -6.12 22.03 4.80
C ILE A 194 -7.59 22.15 5.20
N PHE A 195 -8.10 21.15 5.92
CA PHE A 195 -9.47 21.15 6.44
C PHE A 195 -9.48 20.67 7.88
N VAL A 196 -10.36 21.28 8.68
CA VAL A 196 -10.71 20.85 10.04
C VAL A 196 -12.23 20.85 10.12
N LEU A 197 -12.80 19.72 10.52
CA LEU A 197 -14.25 19.49 10.57
C LEU A 197 -14.62 18.90 11.93
N ASN A 198 -15.66 19.41 12.59
CA ASN A 198 -16.13 18.80 13.84
C ASN A 198 -16.86 17.47 13.57
N THR A 199 -16.71 16.50 14.47
CA THR A 199 -17.40 15.20 14.41
C THR A 199 -18.64 15.12 15.28
N ASP A 200 -19.05 16.23 15.90
CA ASP A 200 -20.19 16.29 16.83
C ASP A 200 -20.15 15.20 17.92
N ASN A 201 -18.94 14.87 18.40
CA ASN A 201 -18.63 13.81 19.38
C ASN A 201 -18.86 12.37 18.88
N VAL A 202 -18.94 12.15 17.57
CA VAL A 202 -18.90 10.82 16.97
C VAL A 202 -17.45 10.40 16.79
N ALA A 203 -17.08 9.25 17.37
CA ALA A 203 -15.74 8.69 17.26
C ALA A 203 -15.60 7.96 15.91
N ILE A 204 -14.91 8.57 14.96
CA ILE A 204 -14.70 7.98 13.63
C ILE A 204 -13.67 6.84 13.73
N THR A 205 -14.10 5.63 13.41
CA THR A 205 -13.29 4.40 13.50
C THR A 205 -12.82 3.86 12.16
N CYS A 206 -13.46 4.25 11.05
CA CYS A 206 -13.05 3.87 9.71
C CYS A 206 -13.05 5.05 8.74
N ILE A 207 -12.08 5.04 7.84
CA ILE A 207 -11.85 6.07 6.83
C ILE A 207 -11.50 5.34 5.53
N GLU A 208 -12.26 5.60 4.48
CA GLU A 208 -12.00 5.00 3.16
C GLU A 208 -12.09 6.05 2.06
N GLY A 209 -11.12 6.01 1.15
CA GLY A 209 -11.02 6.91 0.00
C GLY A 209 -11.40 6.21 -1.29
N THR A 210 -11.98 6.96 -2.23
CA THR A 210 -12.16 6.49 -3.61
C THR A 210 -11.11 7.09 -4.53
N SER A 211 -10.92 6.48 -5.70
CA SER A 211 -10.00 6.99 -6.73
C SER A 211 -10.42 8.33 -7.34
N ASP A 212 -11.69 8.74 -7.21
CA ASP A 212 -12.18 10.07 -7.62
C ASP A 212 -12.05 11.13 -6.50
N GLY A 213 -11.49 10.77 -5.34
CA GLY A 213 -11.18 11.67 -4.23
C GLY A 213 -12.36 11.96 -3.30
N ARG A 214 -13.35 11.06 -3.21
CA ARG A 214 -14.35 11.10 -2.13
C ARG A 214 -13.80 10.38 -0.90
N ILE A 215 -14.17 10.89 0.27
CA ILE A 215 -13.77 10.35 1.57
C ILE A 215 -15.03 9.90 2.29
N PHE A 216 -15.07 8.64 2.68
CA PHE A 216 -16.11 8.04 3.50
C PHE A 216 -15.59 7.83 4.92
N LEU A 217 -16.41 8.15 5.90
CA LEU A 217 -16.10 8.04 7.32
C LEU A 217 -17.20 7.22 8.00
N GLY A 218 -16.82 6.33 8.91
CA GLY A 218 -17.77 5.61 9.76
C GLY A 218 -17.35 5.67 11.22
N GLY A 219 -18.33 5.82 12.11
CA GLY A 219 -18.18 5.94 13.56
C GLY A 219 -19.41 5.45 14.29
#